data_AF-Q961V1-F1
#
_entry.id   AF-Q961V1-F1
#
_cell.length_a   1.000
_cell.length_b   1.000
_cell.length_c   1.000
_cell.angle_alpha   90.00
_cell.angle_beta   90.00
_cell.angle_gamma   90.00
#
_symmetry.space_group_name_H-M   'P 1'
#
loop_
_entity.id
_entity.type
_entity.pdbx_description
1 polymer ?
#
loop_
_entity_poly.entity_id
_entity_poly.type
_entity_poly.pdbx_seq_one_letter_code
_entity_poly.pdbx_strand_id
1 'polypeptide(L)'
;MGLLSDPSISTQSKLVDGLARHVRKVCYALYVAGVAWFFCLALPEFNHGTYLSENALSPGLVYPEIRIDANRLAIQLLEELQRERKDHLSTTPHAWIAAKMNEFGLETHTHNYTLRYPFGGGKEYHGKNIYGILRAPRIASTEGIVFAAPYRAASSVHTDISASVPLLLAFADFARRKNYWAKDLIFLITEQEQLGMQAWLEAYHDGDRELDLSKAYLRPGNLPARAGSLQAALNIEVQDLEIDHVDVRIEGLNGKLPNLDMFNLVQRIMAREGIASGYKQAPRKKRRHSQSHFEQNFRQMLTMLASQSSGVPTGNHGLFHRYRIDALTIAANRRATHATLKGSPGSAAVPLLKAIEGIARSLNNLLERFHQSFFFYVIVSNDRYISIGDYMPALVALVACAFLKAYLTWSTLPATNAELEKAAGWLREHEQEAELEENLEPDKFELPYGSVLIYLTATLLIGFLCNVLPLQQYFLEIPMGAAPLTTSVLSFLSLIGFVLPFVVVLPPGGLELLHVAFLLIYGCALIVIGLLNFALGLFAAVLTVPLVIALETKEENSAAR
;
A
#
# COMPACT_ATOMS: atom_id res chain seq x y z
N MET A 1 -5.57 -20.47 38.32
CA MET A 1 -4.86 -21.28 37.30
C MET A 1 -5.11 -22.77 37.54
N GLY A 2 -6.37 -23.24 37.44
CA GLY A 2 -6.71 -24.65 37.70
C GLY A 2 -7.91 -25.15 36.91
N LEU A 3 -8.25 -24.47 35.81
CA LEU A 3 -9.40 -24.77 34.93
C LEU A 3 -8.96 -25.02 33.48
N LEU A 4 -7.65 -25.01 33.20
CA LEU A 4 -7.07 -25.25 31.87
C LEU A 4 -6.18 -26.50 31.83
N SER A 5 -6.15 -27.29 32.90
CA SER A 5 -5.24 -28.43 33.06
C SER A 5 -5.95 -29.66 33.64
N ASP A 6 -7.21 -29.87 33.25
CA ASP A 6 -7.95 -31.09 33.57
C ASP A 6 -8.07 -31.94 32.27
N PRO A 7 -7.33 -33.05 32.13
CA PRO A 7 -7.40 -33.93 30.96
C PRO A 7 -8.70 -34.75 30.92
N SER A 8 -9.57 -34.57 31.91
CA SER A 8 -10.85 -35.27 32.10
C SER A 8 -12.06 -34.51 31.54
N ILE A 9 -11.94 -33.22 31.19
CA ILE A 9 -12.99 -32.49 30.48
C ILE A 9 -12.92 -32.91 29.02
N SER A 10 -13.69 -33.95 28.71
CA SER A 10 -13.86 -34.49 27.38
C SER A 10 -14.17 -33.38 26.36
N THR A 11 -13.17 -32.99 25.57
CA THR A 11 -13.34 -32.27 24.30
C THR A 11 -14.14 -33.06 23.27
N GLN A 12 -14.50 -34.32 23.60
CA GLN A 12 -15.40 -35.21 22.88
C GLN A 12 -16.87 -34.83 23.07
N SER A 13 -17.24 -33.61 22.69
CA SER A 13 -18.65 -33.35 22.42
C SER A 13 -18.99 -33.99 21.07
N LYS A 14 -20.09 -34.75 20.98
CA LYS A 14 -20.59 -35.31 19.71
C LYS A 14 -20.72 -34.27 18.59
N LEU A 15 -20.82 -32.99 18.96
CA LEU A 15 -20.82 -31.83 18.07
C LEU A 15 -19.46 -31.62 17.40
N VAL A 16 -18.35 -31.68 18.14
CA VAL A 16 -16.98 -31.55 17.59
C VAL A 16 -16.69 -32.70 16.63
N ASP A 17 -17.04 -33.94 16.99
CA ASP A 17 -16.85 -35.10 16.10
C ASP A 17 -17.76 -35.04 14.85
N GLY A 18 -18.96 -34.47 14.98
CA GLY A 18 -19.87 -34.19 13.87
C GLY A 18 -19.31 -33.12 12.92
N LEU A 19 -18.73 -32.06 13.48
CA LEU A 19 -18.14 -30.94 12.73
C LEU A 19 -16.81 -31.34 12.07
N ALA A 20 -15.99 -32.14 12.75
CA ALA A 20 -14.74 -32.69 12.22
C ALA A 20 -15.00 -33.57 11.00
N ARG A 21 -16.04 -34.41 11.01
CA ARG A 21 -16.47 -35.20 9.85
C ARG A 21 -16.86 -34.35 8.63
N HIS A 22 -17.27 -33.11 8.85
CA HIS A 22 -17.71 -32.19 7.81
C HIS A 22 -16.80 -30.96 7.66
N VAL A 23 -15.60 -30.99 8.22
CA VAL A 23 -14.70 -29.82 8.29
C VAL A 23 -14.46 -29.20 6.92
N ARG A 24 -14.25 -30.02 5.89
CA ARG A 24 -14.07 -29.55 4.51
C ARG A 24 -15.30 -28.83 3.98
N LYS A 25 -16.49 -29.40 4.18
CA LYS A 25 -17.75 -28.78 3.71
C LYS A 25 -17.99 -27.44 4.42
N VAL A 26 -17.73 -27.38 5.73
CA VAL A 26 -17.85 -26.15 6.53
C VAL A 26 -16.85 -25.11 6.07
N CYS A 27 -15.58 -25.48 5.87
CA CYS A 27 -14.55 -24.55 5.38
C CYS A 27 -14.85 -24.06 3.96
N TYR A 28 -15.29 -24.94 3.04
CA TYR A 28 -15.72 -24.50 1.71
C TYR A 28 -16.94 -23.58 1.77
N ALA A 29 -17.90 -23.84 2.66
CA ALA A 29 -19.06 -22.97 2.85
C ALA A 29 -18.63 -21.58 3.36
N LEU A 30 -17.71 -21.51 4.32
CA LEU A 30 -17.14 -20.25 4.82
C LEU A 30 -16.31 -19.51 3.75
N TYR A 31 -15.53 -20.25 2.97
CA TYR A 31 -14.79 -19.69 1.83
C TYR A 31 -15.73 -19.06 0.80
N VAL A 32 -16.75 -19.81 0.36
CA VAL A 32 -17.76 -19.33 -0.59
C VAL A 32 -18.51 -18.15 0.01
N ALA A 33 -18.86 -18.17 1.29
CA ALA A 33 -19.52 -17.05 1.96
C ALA A 33 -18.62 -15.80 2.00
N GLY A 34 -17.33 -15.93 2.29
CA GLY A 34 -16.38 -14.81 2.30
C GLY A 34 -16.18 -14.21 0.91
N VAL A 35 -16.04 -15.05 -0.11
CA VAL A 35 -15.95 -14.60 -1.51
C VAL A 35 -17.27 -13.94 -1.95
N ALA A 36 -18.41 -14.58 -1.70
CA ALA A 36 -19.72 -14.05 -2.06
C ALA A 36 -20.00 -12.72 -1.35
N TRP A 37 -19.66 -12.59 -0.07
CA TRP A 37 -19.77 -11.34 0.66
C TRP A 37 -18.96 -10.22 -0.02
N PHE A 38 -17.72 -10.50 -0.42
CA PHE A 38 -16.91 -9.54 -1.15
C PHE A 38 -17.55 -9.11 -2.49
N PHE A 39 -18.17 -10.04 -3.22
CA PHE A 39 -18.93 -9.70 -4.43
C PHE A 39 -20.16 -8.83 -4.11
N CYS A 40 -20.88 -9.11 -3.02
CA CYS A 40 -22.05 -8.34 -2.61
C CYS A 40 -21.73 -6.87 -2.31
N LEU A 41 -20.50 -6.54 -1.88
CA LEU A 41 -20.09 -5.15 -1.61
C LEU A 41 -20.13 -4.23 -2.85
N ALA A 42 -20.09 -4.79 -4.06
CA ALA A 42 -20.25 -4.01 -5.29
C ALA A 42 -21.71 -3.57 -5.54
N LEU A 43 -22.68 -4.14 -4.83
CA LEU A 43 -24.09 -3.75 -4.90
C LEU A 43 -24.31 -2.38 -4.22
N PRO A 44 -25.13 -1.47 -4.79
CA PRO A 44 -25.39 -0.14 -4.24
C PRO A 44 -25.97 -0.12 -2.81
N GLU A 45 -26.55 -1.22 -2.34
CA GLU A 45 -27.12 -1.34 -1.01
C GLU A 45 -26.05 -1.53 0.07
N PHE A 46 -24.87 -2.02 -0.30
CA PHE A 46 -23.75 -2.34 0.60
C PHE A 46 -22.58 -1.35 0.52
N ASN A 47 -22.73 -0.26 -0.25
CA ASN A 47 -21.74 0.82 -0.30
C ASN A 47 -22.35 2.16 0.09
N HIS A 48 -21.55 2.98 0.76
CA HIS A 48 -21.98 4.24 1.36
C HIS A 48 -21.70 5.43 0.43
N GLY A 49 -22.56 6.44 0.48
CA GLY A 49 -22.31 7.72 -0.20
C GLY A 49 -21.19 8.52 0.49
N THR A 50 -20.38 9.24 -0.29
CA THR A 50 -19.31 10.07 0.24
C THR A 50 -19.85 11.33 0.91
N TYR A 51 -19.33 11.62 2.10
CA TYR A 51 -19.62 12.84 2.85
C TYR A 51 -18.33 13.47 3.36
N LEU A 52 -18.41 14.69 3.89
CA LEU A 52 -17.30 15.30 4.61
C LEU A 52 -17.63 15.24 6.07
N SER A 53 -16.73 14.63 6.84
CA SER A 53 -16.88 14.52 8.29
C SER A 53 -16.32 15.78 8.96
N GLU A 54 -15.19 16.26 8.46
CA GLU A 54 -14.48 17.43 8.98
C GLU A 54 -15.14 18.74 8.54
N ASN A 55 -15.80 19.41 9.49
CA ASN A 55 -16.46 20.69 9.24
C ASN A 55 -15.47 21.82 8.90
N ALA A 56 -14.25 21.75 9.43
CA ALA A 56 -13.22 22.78 9.21
C ALA A 56 -12.78 22.90 7.73
N LEU A 57 -12.92 21.82 6.95
CA LEU A 57 -12.56 21.82 5.52
C LEU A 57 -13.44 22.77 4.73
N SER A 58 -14.74 22.79 5.03
CA SER A 58 -15.69 23.78 4.50
C SER A 58 -15.52 24.09 2.99
N PRO A 59 -15.51 23.06 2.12
CA PRO A 59 -15.12 23.27 0.73
C PRO A 59 -16.10 24.16 -0.01
N GLY A 60 -15.51 25.11 -0.72
CA GLY A 60 -16.26 26.02 -1.57
C GLY A 60 -17.06 27.10 -0.82
N LEU A 61 -16.87 27.28 0.49
CA LEU A 61 -17.42 28.44 1.19
C LEU A 61 -16.85 29.76 0.67
N VAL A 62 -15.60 29.75 0.18
CA VAL A 62 -14.97 30.93 -0.41
C VAL A 62 -14.87 30.80 -1.92
N TYR A 63 -15.11 31.90 -2.62
CA TYR A 63 -14.92 31.99 -4.07
C TYR A 63 -13.43 32.12 -4.40
N PRO A 64 -12.90 31.30 -5.33
CA PRO A 64 -11.54 31.45 -5.81
C PRO A 64 -11.30 32.85 -6.40
N GLU A 65 -10.19 33.46 -6.02
CA GLU A 65 -9.77 34.78 -6.49
C GLU A 65 -8.81 34.70 -7.69
N ILE A 66 -8.28 33.51 -8.03
CA ILE A 66 -7.47 33.32 -9.23
C ILE A 66 -8.26 33.66 -10.51
N ARG A 67 -7.64 34.44 -11.38
CA ARG A 67 -8.19 34.88 -12.66
C ARG A 67 -7.26 34.48 -13.83
N ILE A 68 -7.54 35.05 -15.00
CA ILE A 68 -6.87 34.77 -16.28
C ILE A 68 -5.40 35.21 -16.26
N ASP A 69 -5.02 36.17 -15.43
CA ASP A 69 -3.64 36.63 -15.25
C ASP A 69 -2.70 35.51 -14.81
N ALA A 70 -3.10 34.70 -13.83
CA ALA A 70 -2.32 33.53 -13.40
C ALA A 70 -2.17 32.49 -14.52
N ASN A 71 -3.19 32.32 -15.37
CA ASN A 71 -3.10 31.43 -16.53
C ASN A 71 -2.12 31.95 -17.59
N ARG A 72 -2.09 33.28 -17.84
CA ARG A 72 -1.10 33.89 -18.74
C ARG A 72 0.32 33.69 -18.21
N LEU A 73 0.53 33.86 -16.91
CA LEU A 73 1.81 33.59 -16.27
C LEU A 73 2.20 32.11 -16.42
N ALA A 74 1.28 31.17 -16.19
CA ALA A 74 1.55 29.75 -16.35
C ALA A 74 1.95 29.38 -17.80
N ILE A 75 1.30 29.96 -18.80
CA ILE A 75 1.65 29.78 -20.23
C ILE A 75 3.04 30.34 -20.51
N GLN A 76 3.33 31.57 -20.07
CA GLN A 76 4.64 32.20 -20.26
C GLN A 76 5.76 31.37 -19.61
N LEU A 77 5.56 30.95 -18.36
CA LEU A 77 6.52 30.11 -17.64
C LEU A 77 6.72 28.74 -18.31
N LEU A 78 5.67 28.18 -18.93
CA LEU A 78 5.79 26.95 -19.70
C LEU A 78 6.64 27.15 -20.96
N GLU A 79 6.44 28.24 -21.70
CA GLU A 79 7.25 28.57 -22.88
C GLU A 79 8.71 28.86 -22.52
N GLU A 80 8.97 29.51 -21.37
CA GLU A 80 10.31 29.71 -20.82
C GLU A 80 10.95 28.36 -20.45
N LEU A 81 10.24 27.53 -19.69
CA LEU A 81 10.73 26.21 -19.29
C LEU A 81 11.01 25.31 -20.50
N GLN A 82 10.17 25.34 -21.52
CA GLN A 82 10.38 24.59 -22.76
C GLN A 82 11.64 25.03 -23.52
N ARG A 83 12.03 26.31 -23.42
CA ARG A 83 13.32 26.79 -23.96
C ARG A 83 14.49 26.23 -23.15
N GLU A 84 14.45 26.38 -21.82
CA GLU A 84 15.48 25.84 -20.92
C GLU A 84 15.67 24.33 -21.04
N ARG A 85 14.59 23.59 -21.33
CA ARG A 85 14.60 22.13 -21.53
C ARG A 85 15.40 21.69 -22.76
N LYS A 86 15.56 22.55 -23.76
CA LYS A 86 16.38 22.23 -24.94
C LYS A 86 17.86 22.17 -24.57
N ASP A 87 18.28 23.01 -23.62
CA ASP A 87 19.65 23.07 -23.13
C ASP A 87 19.90 22.04 -22.00
N HIS A 88 18.84 21.62 -21.29
CA HIS A 88 18.88 20.67 -20.18
C HIS A 88 18.09 19.38 -20.48
N LEU A 89 18.58 18.58 -21.44
CA LEU A 89 17.87 17.38 -21.92
C LEU A 89 17.74 16.27 -20.85
N SER A 90 18.80 16.05 -20.07
CA SER A 90 18.90 14.95 -19.09
C SER A 90 18.83 15.40 -17.63
N THR A 91 18.80 16.72 -17.38
CA THR A 91 18.85 17.31 -16.05
C THR A 91 17.67 18.25 -15.83
N THR A 92 17.39 18.54 -14.56
CA THR A 92 16.43 19.57 -14.19
C THR A 92 17.06 20.96 -14.37
N PRO A 93 16.36 21.98 -14.92
CA PRO A 93 16.87 23.34 -15.04
C PRO A 93 16.84 24.04 -13.68
N HIS A 94 17.70 23.61 -12.75
CA HIS A 94 17.66 24.01 -11.34
C HIS A 94 17.80 25.52 -11.16
N ALA A 95 18.70 26.16 -11.92
CA ALA A 95 18.96 27.59 -11.82
C ALA A 95 17.73 28.43 -12.21
N TRP A 96 17.04 28.06 -13.29
CA TRP A 96 15.83 28.76 -13.74
C TRP A 96 14.71 28.66 -12.70
N ILE A 97 14.47 27.45 -12.18
CA ILE A 97 13.43 27.22 -11.18
C ILE A 97 13.71 28.03 -9.91
N ALA A 98 14.94 27.99 -9.41
CA ALA A 98 15.34 28.72 -8.21
C ALA A 98 15.26 30.24 -8.41
N ALA A 99 15.64 30.74 -9.58
CA ALA A 99 15.52 32.16 -9.93
C ALA A 99 14.06 32.62 -9.93
N LYS A 100 13.14 31.84 -10.52
CA LYS A 100 11.70 32.15 -10.53
C LYS A 100 11.08 32.12 -9.14
N MET A 101 11.42 31.15 -8.31
CA MET A 101 10.92 31.12 -6.92
C MET A 101 11.38 32.34 -6.11
N ASN A 102 12.64 32.78 -6.29
CA ASN A 102 13.17 34.00 -5.68
C ASN A 102 12.48 35.27 -6.23
N GLU A 103 12.22 35.33 -7.54
CA GLU A 103 11.48 36.44 -8.18
C GLU A 103 10.08 36.60 -7.56
N PHE A 104 9.41 35.48 -7.25
CA PHE A 104 8.11 35.47 -6.57
C PHE A 104 8.19 35.72 -5.05
N GLY A 105 9.39 35.98 -4.51
CA GLY A 105 9.59 36.33 -3.10
C GLY A 105 9.44 35.15 -2.14
N LEU A 106 9.74 33.93 -2.57
CA LEU A 106 9.82 32.74 -1.72
C LEU A 106 11.21 32.59 -1.09
N GLU A 107 11.27 32.02 0.12
CA GLU A 107 12.52 31.54 0.72
C GLU A 107 12.99 30.29 -0.03
N THR A 108 13.82 30.49 -1.07
CA THR A 108 14.20 29.43 -2.00
C THR A 108 15.49 28.73 -1.58
N HIS A 109 15.45 27.40 -1.59
CA HIS A 109 16.58 26.56 -1.20
C HIS A 109 16.76 25.39 -2.16
N THR A 110 18.02 25.01 -2.35
CA THR A 110 18.42 23.80 -3.09
C THR A 110 18.78 22.71 -2.09
N HIS A 111 18.22 21.52 -2.31
CA HIS A 111 18.42 20.35 -1.48
C HIS A 111 19.15 19.27 -2.28
N ASN A 112 20.40 18.99 -1.90
CA ASN A 112 21.22 17.97 -2.56
C ASN A 112 21.12 16.65 -1.78
N TYR A 113 20.92 15.55 -2.51
CA TYR A 113 20.90 14.21 -1.94
C TYR A 113 21.74 13.25 -2.78
N THR A 114 22.17 12.15 -2.16
CA THR A 114 22.99 11.12 -2.81
C THR A 114 22.38 9.75 -2.57
N LEU A 115 22.09 9.02 -3.63
CA LEU A 115 21.69 7.62 -3.59
C LEU A 115 22.92 6.75 -3.85
N ARG A 116 23.34 5.98 -2.86
CA ARG A 116 24.25 4.86 -3.05
C ARG A 116 23.42 3.66 -3.51
N TYR A 117 23.46 3.39 -4.81
CA TYR A 117 22.58 2.38 -5.40
C TYR A 117 22.96 0.98 -4.86
N PRO A 118 22.04 0.30 -4.15
CA PRO A 118 22.29 -1.08 -3.74
C PRO A 118 22.45 -1.92 -5.00
N PHE A 119 23.40 -2.87 -5.02
CA PHE A 119 23.69 -3.74 -6.18
C PHE A 119 24.39 -3.03 -7.35
N GLY A 120 24.88 -1.81 -7.16
CA GLY A 120 25.60 -1.03 -8.18
C GLY A 120 27.12 -1.21 -8.21
N GLY A 121 27.69 -2.06 -7.37
CA GLY A 121 29.14 -2.10 -7.14
C GLY A 121 29.68 -0.78 -6.57
N GLY A 122 28.89 -0.10 -5.74
CA GLY A 122 29.28 1.19 -5.12
C GLY A 122 28.97 2.44 -5.96
N LYS A 123 28.23 2.33 -7.07
CA LYS A 123 27.76 3.50 -7.83
C LYS A 123 26.92 4.44 -6.97
N GLU A 124 27.31 5.71 -6.96
CA GLU A 124 26.56 6.80 -6.35
C GLU A 124 25.86 7.64 -7.43
N TYR A 125 24.61 8.00 -7.16
CA TYR A 125 23.80 8.89 -7.98
C TYR A 125 23.47 10.13 -7.17
N HIS A 126 23.69 11.31 -7.73
CA HIS A 126 23.36 12.57 -7.08
C HIS A 126 22.08 13.13 -7.69
N GLY A 127 21.26 13.75 -6.85
CA GLY A 127 20.08 14.48 -7.29
C GLY A 127 19.90 15.77 -6.48
N LYS A 128 19.13 16.70 -7.03
CA LYS A 128 18.85 17.98 -6.40
C LYS A 128 17.37 18.32 -6.50
N ASN A 129 16.76 18.57 -5.35
CA ASN A 129 15.42 19.16 -5.28
C ASN A 129 15.52 20.67 -5.08
N ILE A 130 14.47 21.39 -5.47
CA ILE A 130 14.33 22.82 -5.18
C ILE A 130 13.03 23.00 -4.43
N TYR A 131 13.06 23.78 -3.37
CA TYR A 131 11.85 24.15 -2.66
C TYR A 131 11.88 25.62 -2.26
N GLY A 132 10.71 26.23 -2.25
CA GLY A 132 10.48 27.58 -1.76
C GLY A 132 9.48 27.58 -0.61
N ILE A 133 9.76 28.32 0.45
CA ILE A 133 8.82 28.50 1.58
C ILE A 133 8.18 29.88 1.50
N LEU A 134 6.85 29.93 1.51
CA LEU A 134 6.08 31.14 1.75
C LEU A 134 5.61 31.14 3.21
N ARG A 135 6.18 32.02 4.03
CA ARG A 135 5.80 32.16 5.45
C ARG A 135 4.40 32.74 5.60
N ALA A 136 3.62 32.18 6.52
CA ALA A 136 2.30 32.69 6.86
C ALA A 136 2.41 34.11 7.45
N PRO A 137 1.66 35.10 6.94
CA PRO A 137 1.77 36.48 7.43
C PRO A 137 1.10 36.71 8.79
N ARG A 138 0.21 35.82 9.26
CA ARG A 138 -0.67 36.07 10.42
C ARG A 138 -0.37 35.23 11.67
N ILE A 139 0.31 34.10 11.53
CA ILE A 139 0.52 33.14 12.62
C ILE A 139 2.01 32.80 12.69
N ALA A 140 2.49 32.36 13.85
CA ALA A 140 3.80 31.74 13.97
C ALA A 140 3.90 30.56 12.97
N SER A 141 5.03 30.47 12.26
CA SER A 141 5.34 29.43 11.26
C SER A 141 5.49 28.01 11.85
N THR A 142 4.49 27.57 12.61
CA THR A 142 4.45 26.30 13.35
C THR A 142 3.86 25.15 12.54
N GLU A 143 3.17 25.46 11.44
CA GLU A 143 2.50 24.46 10.59
C GLU A 143 2.71 24.78 9.12
N GLY A 144 2.75 23.74 8.28
CA GLY A 144 2.98 23.87 6.85
C GLY A 144 2.09 22.97 5.98
N ILE A 145 1.86 23.40 4.74
CA ILE A 145 1.21 22.63 3.68
C ILE A 145 2.19 22.53 2.51
N VAL A 146 2.37 21.32 1.96
CA VAL A 146 3.27 21.10 0.82
C VAL A 146 2.48 21.04 -0.48
N PHE A 147 2.87 21.83 -1.46
CA PHE A 147 2.47 21.69 -2.86
C PHE A 147 3.67 21.22 -3.65
N ALA A 148 3.62 19.97 -4.12
CA ALA A 148 4.73 19.33 -4.80
C ALA A 148 4.45 19.16 -6.30
N ALA A 149 5.47 19.33 -7.14
CA ALA A 149 5.42 18.98 -8.56
C ALA A 149 6.69 18.18 -8.93
N PRO A 150 6.58 16.93 -9.37
CA PRO A 150 7.73 16.20 -9.90
C PRO A 150 8.15 16.77 -11.25
N TYR A 151 9.45 16.88 -11.46
CA TYR A 151 10.00 17.24 -12.76
C TYR A 151 10.56 16.01 -13.48
N ARG A 152 10.11 15.79 -14.71
CA ARG A 152 10.63 14.75 -15.61
C ARG A 152 11.50 15.40 -16.69
N ALA A 153 12.76 14.95 -16.77
CA ALA A 153 13.68 15.37 -17.83
C ALA A 153 13.13 15.02 -19.22
N ALA A 154 13.55 15.76 -20.25
CA ALA A 154 13.06 15.55 -21.62
C ALA A 154 13.45 14.17 -22.17
N SER A 155 14.54 13.57 -21.66
CA SER A 155 14.98 12.21 -21.98
C SER A 155 14.21 11.10 -21.25
N SER A 156 13.27 11.43 -20.36
CA SER A 156 12.52 10.43 -19.60
C SER A 156 11.61 9.59 -20.50
N VAL A 157 11.49 8.29 -20.18
CA VAL A 157 10.55 7.36 -20.85
C VAL A 157 9.11 7.56 -20.38
N HIS A 158 8.92 8.20 -19.23
CA HIS A 158 7.61 8.47 -18.65
C HIS A 158 6.91 9.64 -19.38
N THR A 159 5.59 9.70 -19.25
CA THR A 159 4.78 10.76 -19.86
C THR A 159 5.26 12.14 -19.43
N ASP A 160 5.37 13.08 -20.37
CA ASP A 160 5.76 14.45 -20.02
C ASP A 160 4.72 15.10 -19.11
N ILE A 161 5.20 15.73 -18.04
CA ILE A 161 4.40 16.48 -17.05
C ILE A 161 5.01 17.85 -16.77
N SER A 162 5.78 18.39 -17.71
CA SER A 162 6.49 19.65 -17.55
C SER A 162 5.59 20.84 -17.18
N ALA A 163 4.30 20.82 -17.58
CA ALA A 163 3.32 21.84 -17.21
C ALA A 163 3.03 21.93 -15.70
N SER A 164 3.39 20.91 -14.91
CA SER A 164 3.23 20.90 -13.45
C SER A 164 4.02 22.02 -12.78
N VAL A 165 5.26 22.25 -13.21
CA VAL A 165 6.16 23.24 -12.61
C VAL A 165 5.67 24.68 -12.85
N PRO A 166 5.37 25.11 -14.09
CA PRO A 166 4.76 26.41 -14.36
C PRO A 166 3.44 26.65 -13.62
N LEU A 167 2.58 25.62 -13.53
CA LEU A 167 1.32 25.72 -12.81
C LEU A 167 1.53 25.96 -11.31
N LEU A 168 2.45 25.22 -10.70
CA LEU A 168 2.83 25.37 -9.30
C LEU A 168 3.42 26.76 -9.03
N LEU A 169 4.30 27.24 -9.92
CA LEU A 169 4.93 28.56 -9.84
C LEU A 169 3.90 29.70 -9.99
N ALA A 170 2.94 29.56 -10.91
CA ALA A 170 1.86 30.53 -11.06
C ALA A 170 0.95 30.59 -9.83
N PHE A 171 0.70 29.44 -9.20
CA PHE A 171 0.01 29.40 -7.90
C PHE A 171 0.84 30.06 -6.80
N ALA A 172 2.17 29.90 -6.80
CA ALA A 172 3.05 30.54 -5.82
C ALA A 172 3.04 32.07 -5.92
N ASP A 173 3.14 32.64 -7.13
CA ASP A 173 3.01 34.08 -7.36
C ASP A 173 1.64 34.60 -6.86
N PHE A 174 0.55 33.88 -7.17
CA PHE A 174 -0.77 34.21 -6.63
C PHE A 174 -0.78 34.18 -5.10
N ALA A 175 -0.29 33.10 -4.50
CA ALA A 175 -0.31 32.91 -3.05
C ALA A 175 0.47 34.02 -2.32
N ARG A 176 1.61 34.45 -2.87
CA ARG A 176 2.42 35.55 -2.30
C ARG A 176 1.63 36.86 -2.16
N ARG A 177 0.72 37.14 -3.09
CA ARG A 177 -0.10 38.37 -3.10
C ARG A 177 -1.24 38.33 -2.08
N LYS A 178 -1.49 37.19 -1.43
CA LYS A 178 -2.61 36.99 -0.51
C LYS A 178 -2.13 36.92 0.94
N ASN A 179 -2.91 37.52 1.83
CA ASN A 179 -2.55 37.67 3.25
C ASN A 179 -3.40 36.80 4.19
N TYR A 180 -4.22 35.89 3.67
CA TYR A 180 -5.13 35.05 4.45
C TYR A 180 -4.55 33.68 4.82
N TRP A 181 -3.29 33.41 4.46
CA TRP A 181 -2.63 32.15 4.82
C TRP A 181 -2.33 32.12 6.32
N ALA A 182 -2.74 31.03 6.94
CA ALA A 182 -2.55 30.70 8.36
C ALA A 182 -1.39 29.71 8.55
N LYS A 183 -1.04 28.95 7.50
CA LYS A 183 0.07 27.98 7.48
C LYS A 183 1.11 28.37 6.44
N ASP A 184 2.36 27.98 6.69
CA ASP A 184 3.43 28.14 5.70
C ASP A 184 3.11 27.28 4.47
N LEU A 185 3.31 27.82 3.28
CA LEU A 185 3.14 27.05 2.03
C LEU A 185 4.52 26.69 1.48
N ILE A 186 4.76 25.40 1.29
CA ILE A 186 6.01 24.89 0.71
C ILE A 186 5.74 24.50 -0.73
N PHE A 187 6.47 25.10 -1.67
CA PHE A 187 6.45 24.77 -3.09
C PHE A 187 7.66 23.90 -3.38
N LEU A 188 7.45 22.59 -3.58
CA LEU A 188 8.53 21.60 -3.73
C LEU A 188 8.57 21.07 -5.16
N ILE A 189 9.73 21.15 -5.80
CA ILE A 189 10.00 20.53 -7.09
C ILE A 189 11.04 19.44 -6.89
N THR A 190 10.61 18.19 -7.13
CA THR A 190 11.45 17.01 -6.93
C THR A 190 12.06 16.53 -8.23
N GLU A 191 13.37 16.28 -8.20
CA GLU A 191 14.06 15.53 -9.23
C GLU A 191 13.90 14.02 -8.96
N GLN A 192 13.84 13.20 -10.02
CA GLN A 192 13.69 11.72 -9.89
C GLN A 192 12.46 11.27 -9.06
N GLU A 193 11.36 12.04 -9.11
CA GLU A 193 10.06 11.73 -8.51
C GLU A 193 10.12 11.21 -7.06
N GLN A 194 9.96 9.89 -6.87
CA GLN A 194 9.87 9.25 -5.57
C GLN A 194 11.19 9.32 -4.80
N LEU A 195 12.33 9.22 -5.48
CA LEU A 195 13.65 9.28 -4.83
C LEU A 195 13.91 10.67 -4.25
N GLY A 196 13.70 11.72 -5.05
CA GLY A 196 13.84 13.10 -4.58
C GLY A 196 12.85 13.41 -3.47
N MET A 197 11.60 12.97 -3.59
CA MET A 197 10.59 13.16 -2.54
C MET A 197 10.97 12.46 -1.23
N GLN A 198 11.44 11.21 -1.29
CA GLN A 198 11.87 10.47 -0.11
C GLN A 198 13.06 11.16 0.57
N ALA A 199 14.06 11.58 -0.22
CA ALA A 199 15.24 12.28 0.31
C ALA A 199 14.84 13.58 1.02
N TRP A 200 13.93 14.36 0.43
CA TRP A 200 13.46 15.60 1.03
C TRP A 200 12.68 15.36 2.33
N LEU A 201 11.80 14.35 2.36
CA LEU A 201 11.03 14.01 3.57
C LEU A 201 11.92 13.49 4.70
N GLU A 202 12.90 12.64 4.39
CA GLU A 202 13.89 12.16 5.36
C GLU A 202 14.75 13.33 5.87
N ALA A 203 15.21 14.23 5.00
CA ALA A 203 15.95 15.43 5.44
C ALA A 203 15.08 16.36 6.29
N TYR A 204 13.78 16.45 6.01
CA TYR A 204 12.84 17.29 6.73
C TYR A 204 12.58 16.83 8.16
N HIS A 205 12.39 15.52 8.35
CA HIS A 205 12.06 14.93 9.65
C HIS A 205 13.28 14.44 10.45
N ASP A 206 14.30 13.92 9.77
CA ASP A 206 15.46 13.25 10.39
C ASP A 206 16.80 13.97 10.12
N GLY A 207 16.81 15.12 9.42
CA GLY A 207 18.05 15.78 8.97
C GLY A 207 19.04 16.24 10.05
N ASP A 208 18.62 16.32 11.32
CA ASP A 208 19.51 16.66 12.45
C ASP A 208 20.07 15.42 13.17
N ARG A 209 19.64 14.21 12.78
CA ARG A 209 20.17 12.97 13.35
C ARG A 209 21.47 12.60 12.65
N GLU A 210 22.49 12.23 13.44
CA GLU A 210 23.65 11.50 12.94
C GLU A 210 23.19 10.14 12.42
N LEU A 211 22.89 10.08 11.12
CA LEU A 211 22.63 8.83 10.42
C LEU A 211 23.92 8.01 10.39
N ASP A 212 23.82 6.71 10.66
CA ASP A 212 24.90 5.76 10.37
C ASP A 212 25.02 5.64 8.84
N LEU A 213 25.81 6.57 8.25
CA LEU A 213 26.03 6.75 6.81
C LEU A 213 26.59 5.50 6.12
N SER A 214 27.04 4.50 6.90
CA SER A 214 27.49 3.21 6.40
C SER A 214 26.33 2.26 6.02
N LYS A 215 25.13 2.46 6.59
CA LYS A 215 23.97 1.56 6.42
C LYS A 215 22.82 2.12 5.59
N ALA A 216 22.78 3.43 5.36
CA ALA A 216 21.71 4.07 4.59
C ALA A 216 22.01 4.11 3.08
N TYR A 217 21.10 3.59 2.25
CA TYR A 217 21.20 3.67 0.78
C TYR A 217 20.98 5.08 0.26
N LEU A 218 20.03 5.79 0.85
CA LEU A 218 19.73 7.17 0.53
C LEU A 218 20.38 8.05 1.59
N ARG A 219 21.28 8.93 1.17
CA ARG A 219 21.80 10.03 1.99
C ARG A 219 20.93 11.24 1.71
N PRO A 220 19.99 11.57 2.62
CA PRO A 220 19.02 12.62 2.37
C PRO A 220 19.71 13.98 2.27
N GLY A 221 20.77 14.22 3.04
CA GLY A 221 21.39 15.54 3.15
C GLY A 221 20.65 16.41 4.17
N ASN A 222 21.02 17.68 4.24
CA ASN A 222 20.45 18.63 5.21
C ASN A 222 19.60 19.68 4.48
N LEU A 223 18.53 20.12 5.13
CA LEU A 223 17.71 21.24 4.67
C LEU A 223 18.18 22.55 5.30
N PRO A 224 18.55 23.57 4.48
CA PRO A 224 18.93 24.88 5.01
C PRO A 224 17.83 25.59 5.81
N ALA A 225 16.57 25.37 5.45
CA ALA A 225 15.41 25.90 6.16
C ALA A 225 14.27 24.90 6.19
N ARG A 226 13.41 25.01 7.21
CA ARG A 226 12.21 24.19 7.37
C ARG A 226 11.01 25.07 7.75
N ALA A 227 9.81 24.63 7.38
CA ALA A 227 8.58 25.11 8.00
C ALA A 227 8.29 24.30 9.28
N GLY A 228 7.29 24.70 10.05
CA GLY A 228 6.78 23.87 11.15
C GLY A 228 6.01 22.64 10.65
N SER A 229 5.38 21.89 11.57
CA SER A 229 4.77 20.58 11.31
C SER A 229 3.91 20.55 10.04
N LEU A 230 4.22 19.62 9.14
CA LEU A 230 3.43 19.41 7.93
C LEU A 230 2.06 18.82 8.27
N GLN A 231 0.99 19.48 7.81
CA GLN A 231 -0.39 19.10 8.04
C GLN A 231 -0.93 18.24 6.89
N ALA A 232 -0.69 18.68 5.66
CA ALA A 232 -1.14 18.00 4.44
C ALA A 232 -0.19 18.28 3.27
N ALA A 233 -0.26 17.43 2.24
CA ALA A 233 0.46 17.64 1.00
C ALA A 233 -0.40 17.39 -0.25
N LEU A 234 -0.15 18.16 -1.30
CA LEU A 234 -0.80 18.02 -2.59
C LEU A 234 0.27 17.88 -3.67
N ASN A 235 0.32 16.72 -4.32
CA ASN A 235 1.22 16.51 -5.45
C ASN A 235 0.46 16.78 -6.77
N ILE A 236 1.04 17.59 -7.63
CA ILE A 236 0.43 18.10 -8.86
C ILE A 236 1.22 17.53 -10.05
N GLU A 237 0.56 16.70 -10.84
CA GLU A 237 1.08 16.15 -12.09
C GLU A 237 0.20 16.60 -13.25
N VAL A 238 0.73 17.39 -14.17
CA VAL A 238 -0.03 18.02 -15.25
C VAL A 238 0.69 17.77 -16.56
N GLN A 239 0.04 17.02 -17.44
CA GLN A 239 0.58 16.73 -18.77
C GLN A 239 0.57 17.96 -19.67
N ASP A 240 -0.52 18.72 -19.63
CA ASP A 240 -0.76 19.89 -20.45
C ASP A 240 -1.69 20.86 -19.70
N LEU A 241 -1.60 22.15 -20.01
CA LEU A 241 -2.52 23.17 -19.51
C LEU A 241 -3.93 23.00 -20.11
N GLU A 242 -4.04 22.32 -21.25
CA GLU A 242 -5.33 21.90 -21.84
C GLU A 242 -5.84 20.57 -21.26
N ILE A 243 -6.60 20.69 -20.18
CA ILE A 243 -7.06 19.55 -19.38
C ILE A 243 -8.39 18.99 -19.91
N ASP A 244 -8.47 17.66 -19.94
CA ASP A 244 -9.72 16.92 -20.22
C ASP A 244 -10.35 16.36 -18.95
N HIS A 245 -9.55 15.65 -18.15
CA HIS A 245 -9.98 15.08 -16.88
C HIS A 245 -8.80 15.02 -15.90
N VAL A 246 -9.15 14.89 -14.63
CA VAL A 246 -8.22 14.77 -13.52
C VAL A 246 -8.38 13.38 -12.90
N ASP A 247 -7.30 12.62 -12.91
CA ASP A 247 -7.18 11.39 -12.15
C ASP A 247 -6.64 11.69 -10.74
N VAL A 248 -7.39 11.32 -9.71
CA VAL A 248 -7.00 11.51 -8.31
C VAL A 248 -6.40 10.21 -7.81
N ARG A 249 -5.08 10.21 -7.59
CA ARG A 249 -4.33 9.05 -7.11
C ARG A 249 -4.14 9.15 -5.60
N ILE A 250 -4.42 8.05 -4.91
CA ILE A 250 -4.49 7.98 -3.44
C ILE A 250 -3.72 6.81 -2.84
N GLU A 251 -3.18 5.91 -3.66
CA GLU A 251 -2.53 4.70 -3.16
C GLU A 251 -1.10 4.99 -2.75
N GLY A 252 -0.82 4.75 -1.48
CA GLY A 252 0.49 4.91 -0.87
C GLY A 252 1.26 3.61 -0.64
N LEU A 253 2.40 3.76 0.04
CA LEU A 253 3.26 2.63 0.40
C LEU A 253 2.52 1.60 1.25
N ASN A 254 2.72 0.32 0.94
CA ASN A 254 2.13 -0.83 1.64
C ASN A 254 0.59 -0.77 1.76
N GLY A 255 -0.07 -0.12 0.80
CA GLY A 255 -1.54 -0.02 0.77
C GLY A 255 -2.12 1.02 1.72
N LYS A 256 -1.31 1.92 2.30
CA LYS A 256 -1.81 3.08 3.04
C LYS A 256 -2.58 4.04 2.12
N LEU A 257 -3.60 4.69 2.66
CA LEU A 257 -4.43 5.67 1.97
C LEU A 257 -4.46 6.99 2.76
N PRO A 258 -4.69 8.14 2.11
CA PRO A 258 -5.04 9.38 2.79
C PRO A 258 -6.37 9.24 3.51
N ASN A 259 -6.66 10.18 4.41
CA ASN A 259 -8.01 10.32 4.92
C ASN A 259 -9.03 10.54 3.78
N LEU A 260 -10.17 9.83 3.81
CA LEU A 260 -11.23 9.90 2.80
C LEU A 260 -11.76 11.32 2.59
N ASP A 261 -11.78 12.16 3.64
CA ASP A 261 -12.22 13.56 3.53
C ASP A 261 -11.31 14.38 2.60
N MET A 262 -10.02 14.06 2.52
CA MET A 262 -9.08 14.70 1.58
C MET A 262 -9.43 14.36 0.13
N PHE A 263 -9.81 13.11 -0.14
CA PHE A 263 -10.32 12.72 -1.46
C PHE A 263 -11.64 13.43 -1.80
N ASN A 264 -12.60 13.41 -0.86
CA ASN A 264 -13.93 14.02 -1.04
C ASN A 264 -13.84 15.55 -1.23
N LEU A 265 -12.92 16.19 -0.52
CA LEU A 265 -12.59 17.61 -0.67
C LEU A 265 -12.21 17.92 -2.12
N VAL A 266 -11.23 17.18 -2.66
CA VAL A 266 -10.75 17.39 -4.03
C VAL A 266 -11.85 17.14 -5.05
N GLN A 267 -12.63 16.06 -4.90
CA GLN A 267 -13.75 15.77 -5.81
C GLN A 267 -14.79 16.90 -5.83
N ARG A 268 -15.19 17.41 -4.65
CA ARG A 268 -16.17 18.49 -4.54
C ARG A 268 -15.68 19.80 -5.15
N ILE A 269 -14.42 20.16 -4.90
CA ILE A 269 -13.83 21.39 -5.45
C ILE A 269 -13.65 21.29 -6.96
N MET A 270 -13.14 20.16 -7.47
CA MET A 270 -12.99 19.95 -8.91
C MET A 270 -14.33 19.98 -9.64
N ALA A 271 -15.37 19.34 -9.08
CA ALA A 271 -16.72 19.39 -9.61
C ALA A 271 -17.29 20.81 -9.64
N ARG A 272 -17.02 21.62 -8.60
CA ARG A 272 -17.44 23.04 -8.54
C ARG A 272 -16.80 23.87 -9.65
N GLU A 273 -15.54 23.63 -9.96
CA GLU A 273 -14.83 24.32 -11.05
C GLU A 273 -15.13 23.71 -12.44
N GLY A 274 -16.02 22.71 -12.52
CA GLY A 274 -16.46 22.09 -13.77
C GLY A 274 -15.44 21.11 -14.38
N ILE A 275 -14.49 20.62 -13.59
CA ILE A 275 -13.48 19.65 -14.03
C ILE A 275 -13.95 18.24 -13.73
N ALA A 276 -13.90 17.36 -14.73
CA ALA A 276 -14.19 15.94 -14.53
C ALA A 276 -13.04 15.29 -13.74
N SER A 277 -13.26 15.02 -12.46
CA SER A 277 -12.32 14.32 -11.58
C SER A 277 -12.87 12.98 -11.08
N GLY A 278 -11.96 12.09 -10.69
CA GLY A 278 -12.32 10.79 -10.12
C GLY A 278 -11.11 9.95 -9.77
N TYR A 279 -11.33 8.86 -9.05
CA TYR A 279 -10.29 7.85 -8.84
C TYR A 279 -10.17 6.97 -10.10
N LYS A 280 -8.97 6.82 -10.65
CA LYS A 280 -8.70 6.16 -11.95
C LYS A 280 -9.63 6.67 -13.06
N GLN A 281 -9.85 7.98 -13.06
CA GLN A 281 -10.72 8.63 -14.02
C GLN A 281 -10.15 8.47 -15.42
N ALA A 282 -10.99 8.00 -16.34
CA ALA A 282 -10.63 7.87 -17.75
C ALA A 282 -11.39 8.90 -18.60
N PRO A 283 -10.93 9.20 -19.83
CA PRO A 283 -11.66 10.06 -20.75
C PRO A 283 -13.09 9.55 -20.95
N ARG A 284 -14.06 10.47 -21.00
CA ARG A 284 -15.47 10.14 -21.28
C ARG A 284 -15.61 9.57 -22.71
N LYS A 285 -15.40 8.26 -22.87
CA LYS A 285 -15.79 7.55 -24.10
C LYS A 285 -17.31 7.41 -24.09
N LYS A 286 -17.99 7.87 -25.14
CA LYS A 286 -19.40 7.52 -25.39
C LYS A 286 -19.47 6.01 -25.61
N ARG A 287 -19.61 5.23 -24.54
CA ARG A 287 -19.74 3.77 -24.64
C ARG A 287 -21.11 3.44 -25.22
N ARG A 288 -21.11 2.61 -26.27
CA ARG A 288 -22.31 2.10 -26.95
C ARG A 288 -23.11 1.08 -26.13
N HIS A 289 -22.54 0.55 -25.04
CA HIS A 289 -23.21 -0.36 -24.11
C HIS A 289 -23.16 0.20 -22.69
N SER A 290 -24.33 0.29 -22.05
CA SER A 290 -24.47 0.58 -20.63
C SER A 290 -24.04 -0.65 -19.83
N GLN A 291 -22.81 -0.65 -19.30
CA GLN A 291 -22.42 -1.67 -18.32
C GLN A 291 -23.31 -1.55 -17.10
N SER A 292 -23.67 -2.67 -16.47
CA SER A 292 -24.44 -2.63 -15.22
C SER A 292 -23.68 -1.84 -14.15
N HIS A 293 -24.38 -1.15 -13.25
CA HIS A 293 -23.76 -0.43 -12.13
C HIS A 293 -22.87 -1.36 -11.29
N PHE A 294 -23.33 -2.59 -11.07
CA PHE A 294 -22.56 -3.63 -10.38
C PHE A 294 -21.22 -3.93 -11.07
N GLU A 295 -21.23 -4.14 -12.40
CA GLU A 295 -20.00 -4.46 -13.14
C GLU A 295 -18.98 -3.31 -13.08
N GLN A 296 -19.46 -2.07 -13.16
CA GLN A 296 -18.60 -0.88 -13.04
C GLN A 296 -18.00 -0.77 -11.63
N ASN A 297 -18.85 -0.90 -10.60
CA ASN A 297 -18.47 -0.87 -9.19
C ASN A 297 -17.44 -1.96 -8.87
N PHE A 298 -17.74 -3.21 -9.25
CA PHE A 298 -16.88 -4.36 -9.00
C PHE A 298 -15.53 -4.22 -9.71
N ARG A 299 -15.54 -3.76 -10.97
CA ARG A 299 -14.31 -3.48 -11.71
C ARG A 299 -13.47 -2.42 -11.02
N GLN A 300 -14.08 -1.34 -10.53
CA GLN A 300 -13.37 -0.27 -9.84
C GLN A 300 -12.74 -0.77 -8.54
N MET A 301 -13.51 -1.52 -7.74
CA MET A 301 -13.03 -2.16 -6.51
C MET A 301 -11.85 -3.08 -6.78
N LEU A 302 -11.97 -4.00 -7.74
CA LEU A 302 -10.88 -4.89 -8.12
C LEU A 302 -9.65 -4.12 -8.61
N THR A 303 -9.85 -3.06 -9.39
CA THR A 303 -8.76 -2.25 -9.92
C THR A 303 -8.04 -1.51 -8.79
N MET A 304 -8.76 -1.06 -7.76
CA MET A 304 -8.16 -0.45 -6.57
C MET A 304 -7.39 -1.45 -5.72
N LEU A 305 -8.00 -2.60 -5.43
CA LEU A 305 -7.33 -3.64 -4.65
C LEU A 305 -6.11 -4.16 -5.41
N ALA A 306 -6.18 -4.35 -6.72
CA ALA A 306 -5.07 -4.85 -7.52
C ALA A 306 -3.84 -3.93 -7.50
N SER A 307 -4.03 -2.62 -7.44
CA SER A 307 -2.90 -1.69 -7.34
C SER A 307 -2.45 -1.49 -5.89
N GLN A 308 -3.39 -1.47 -4.93
CA GLN A 308 -3.07 -1.45 -3.49
C GLN A 308 -2.28 -2.69 -3.05
N SER A 309 -2.56 -3.86 -3.61
CA SER A 309 -1.87 -5.12 -3.27
C SER A 309 -0.40 -5.13 -3.65
N SER A 310 -0.01 -4.35 -4.67
CA SER A 310 1.40 -4.19 -5.03
C SER A 310 2.22 -3.50 -3.94
N GLY A 311 1.58 -2.72 -3.06
CA GLY A 311 2.24 -1.91 -2.04
C GLY A 311 3.07 -0.75 -2.60
N VAL A 312 3.10 -0.56 -3.92
CA VAL A 312 3.83 0.52 -4.60
C VAL A 312 2.94 1.76 -4.67
N PRO A 313 3.46 2.95 -4.31
CA PRO A 313 2.67 4.16 -4.36
C PRO A 313 2.43 4.62 -5.80
N THR A 314 1.22 5.11 -6.07
CA THR A 314 0.81 5.58 -7.40
C THR A 314 1.32 6.98 -7.77
N GLY A 315 1.93 7.67 -6.82
CA GLY A 315 2.60 8.95 -6.99
C GLY A 315 3.38 9.35 -5.75
N ASN A 316 4.03 10.52 -5.80
CA ASN A 316 4.89 10.99 -4.71
C ASN A 316 4.16 11.18 -3.37
N HIS A 317 2.85 11.41 -3.38
CA HIS A 317 2.03 11.51 -2.17
C HIS A 317 2.17 10.29 -1.24
N GLY A 318 2.39 9.09 -1.80
CA GLY A 318 2.43 7.85 -1.04
C GLY A 318 3.53 7.79 0.02
N LEU A 319 4.58 8.59 -0.14
CA LEU A 319 5.72 8.69 0.79
C LEU A 319 5.37 9.51 2.04
N PHE A 320 4.44 10.48 1.93
CA PHE A 320 4.00 11.32 3.06
C PHE A 320 3.26 10.51 4.14
N HIS A 321 2.55 9.44 3.75
CA HIS A 321 1.82 8.59 4.71
C HIS A 321 2.73 7.87 5.71
N ARG A 322 4.04 7.75 5.45
CA ARG A 322 5.02 7.24 6.44
C ARG A 322 5.12 8.18 7.65
N TYR A 323 4.98 9.48 7.42
CA TYR A 323 5.10 10.53 8.44
C TYR A 323 3.74 10.99 9.00
N ARG A 324 2.66 10.24 8.71
CA ARG A 324 1.27 10.61 9.05
C ARG A 324 0.88 11.99 8.53
N ILE A 325 1.31 12.30 7.32
CA ILE A 325 0.87 13.48 6.56
C ILE A 325 -0.12 12.99 5.50
N ASP A 326 -1.32 13.56 5.51
CA ASP A 326 -2.33 13.23 4.50
C ASP A 326 -1.99 13.90 3.19
N ALA A 327 -1.87 13.09 2.15
CA ALA A 327 -1.45 13.54 0.83
C ALA A 327 -2.15 12.77 -0.28
N LEU A 328 -2.36 13.45 -1.41
CA LEU A 328 -2.81 12.80 -2.65
C LEU A 328 -2.13 13.43 -3.87
N THR A 329 -2.18 12.74 -5.00
CA THR A 329 -1.74 13.29 -6.29
C THR A 329 -2.96 13.63 -7.16
N ILE A 330 -2.97 14.83 -7.71
CA ILE A 330 -3.84 15.25 -8.81
C ILE A 330 -3.07 15.08 -10.11
N ALA A 331 -3.51 14.14 -10.95
CA ALA A 331 -2.95 13.90 -12.27
C ALA A 331 -3.89 14.44 -13.37
N ALA A 332 -3.60 15.64 -13.87
CA ALA A 332 -4.34 16.28 -14.95
C ALA A 332 -3.84 15.76 -16.31
N ASN A 333 -4.73 15.08 -17.03
CA ASN A 333 -4.43 14.47 -18.33
C ASN A 333 -4.85 15.40 -19.47
N ARG A 334 -4.04 15.40 -20.54
CA ARG A 334 -4.26 16.26 -21.70
C ARG A 334 -5.53 15.89 -22.47
N ARG A 335 -6.14 16.87 -23.12
CA ARG A 335 -7.25 16.63 -24.04
C ARG A 335 -6.81 15.96 -25.33
N ALA A 336 -7.36 14.78 -25.60
CA ALA A 336 -7.01 13.96 -26.78
C ALA A 336 -7.68 14.41 -28.09
N THR A 337 -8.59 15.39 -28.07
CA THR A 337 -9.34 15.77 -29.28
C THR A 337 -8.46 16.54 -30.26
N HIS A 338 -8.35 16.02 -31.49
CA HIS A 338 -7.81 16.71 -32.67
C HIS A 338 -8.36 18.15 -32.78
N ALA A 339 -7.48 19.13 -32.68
CA ALA A 339 -7.36 20.41 -33.42
C ALA A 339 -8.59 21.24 -33.90
N THR A 340 -9.85 20.83 -33.77
CA THR A 340 -10.99 21.47 -34.45
C THR A 340 -11.95 22.21 -33.53
N LEU A 341 -11.86 22.03 -32.22
CA LEU A 341 -12.54 22.89 -31.23
C LEU A 341 -11.47 23.66 -30.47
N LYS A 342 -10.98 24.75 -31.07
CA LYS A 342 -10.22 25.78 -30.36
C LYS A 342 -11.14 26.40 -29.30
N GLY A 343 -11.22 25.77 -28.12
CA GLY A 343 -11.54 26.51 -26.90
C GLY A 343 -10.52 27.64 -26.77
N SER A 344 -10.91 28.78 -26.20
CA SER A 344 -9.98 29.89 -26.03
C SER A 344 -8.75 29.42 -25.23
N PRO A 345 -7.53 29.42 -25.82
CA PRO A 345 -6.32 28.96 -25.12
C PRO A 345 -6.00 29.81 -23.87
N GLY A 346 -6.65 30.98 -23.74
CA GLY A 346 -6.46 31.89 -22.62
C GLY A 346 -7.10 31.49 -21.29
N SER A 347 -7.82 30.36 -21.17
CA SER A 347 -8.47 29.94 -19.91
C SER A 347 -8.33 28.46 -19.54
N ALA A 348 -7.54 27.67 -20.28
CA ALA A 348 -7.56 26.21 -20.14
C ALA A 348 -7.13 25.70 -18.74
N ALA A 349 -6.13 26.35 -18.11
CA ALA A 349 -5.68 25.98 -16.77
C ALA A 349 -6.37 26.77 -15.63
N VAL A 350 -7.20 27.79 -15.94
CA VAL A 350 -7.88 28.60 -14.93
C VAL A 350 -8.72 27.75 -13.97
N PRO A 351 -9.55 26.80 -14.44
CA PRO A 351 -10.33 25.94 -13.54
C PRO A 351 -9.43 25.15 -12.58
N LEU A 352 -8.31 24.61 -13.07
CA LEU A 352 -7.40 23.83 -12.25
C LEU A 352 -6.69 24.70 -11.20
N LEU A 353 -6.22 25.90 -11.58
CA LEU A 353 -5.63 26.83 -10.62
C LEU A 353 -6.64 27.23 -9.53
N LYS A 354 -7.88 27.53 -9.92
CA LYS A 354 -8.97 27.82 -8.96
C LYS A 354 -9.26 26.63 -8.05
N ALA A 355 -9.20 25.41 -8.57
CA ALA A 355 -9.36 24.21 -7.76
C ALA A 355 -8.19 24.04 -6.77
N ILE A 356 -6.94 24.27 -7.19
CA ILE A 356 -5.77 24.25 -6.31
C ILE A 356 -5.90 25.32 -5.23
N GLU A 357 -6.33 26.54 -5.57
CA GLU A 357 -6.63 27.59 -4.60
C GLU A 357 -7.70 27.13 -3.60
N GLY A 358 -8.81 26.58 -4.08
CA GLY A 358 -9.89 26.10 -3.23
C GLY A 358 -9.42 25.02 -2.26
N ILE A 359 -8.60 24.07 -2.73
CA ILE A 359 -8.02 23.01 -1.90
C ILE A 359 -7.08 23.63 -0.87
N ALA A 360 -6.19 24.54 -1.29
CA ALA A 360 -5.27 25.23 -0.42
C ALA A 360 -5.99 26.01 0.69
N ARG A 361 -7.09 26.71 0.36
CA ARG A 361 -7.91 27.43 1.35
C ARG A 361 -8.58 26.49 2.34
N SER A 362 -9.06 25.34 1.88
CA SER A 362 -9.71 24.34 2.74
C SER A 362 -8.70 23.70 3.70
N LEU A 363 -7.50 23.37 3.23
CA LEU A 363 -6.40 22.86 4.07
C LEU A 363 -5.87 23.92 5.03
N ASN A 364 -5.84 25.18 4.60
CA ASN A 364 -5.43 26.30 5.43
C ASN A 364 -6.34 26.49 6.65
N ASN A 365 -7.61 26.10 6.55
CA ASN A 365 -8.59 26.18 7.64
C ASN A 365 -8.52 25.02 8.65
N LEU A 366 -7.82 23.93 8.34
CA LEU A 366 -7.68 22.80 9.26
C LEU A 366 -6.99 23.25 10.56
N LEU A 367 -7.61 23.03 11.71
CA LEU A 367 -7.00 23.35 13.00
C LEU A 367 -6.15 22.19 13.54
N GLU A 368 -6.49 20.98 13.13
CA GLU A 368 -5.89 19.73 13.59
C GLU A 368 -5.61 18.84 12.38
N ARG A 369 -4.75 17.83 12.58
CA ARG A 369 -4.51 16.79 11.57
C ARG A 369 -5.79 16.03 11.30
N PHE A 370 -5.97 15.50 10.10
CA PHE A 370 -7.16 14.70 9.78
C PHE A 370 -7.29 13.51 10.75
N HIS A 371 -8.47 13.34 11.35
CA HIS A 371 -8.72 12.26 12.30
C HIS A 371 -10.18 11.77 12.32
N GLN A 372 -11.13 12.56 11.83
CA GLN A 372 -12.56 12.23 11.95
C GLN A 372 -13.04 11.18 10.95
N SER A 373 -12.50 11.17 9.73
CA SER A 373 -12.93 10.30 8.64
C SER A 373 -11.98 9.12 8.39
N PHE A 374 -12.38 8.19 7.52
CA PHE A 374 -11.76 6.87 7.39
C PHE A 374 -10.39 6.92 6.68
N PHE A 375 -9.44 6.11 7.17
CA PHE A 375 -8.15 5.83 6.53
C PHE A 375 -8.12 4.48 5.78
N PHE A 376 -9.14 3.66 5.98
CA PHE A 376 -9.26 2.32 5.43
C PHE A 376 -10.60 2.22 4.71
N TYR A 377 -10.56 2.33 3.39
CA TYR A 377 -11.74 2.33 2.54
C TYR A 377 -11.42 1.81 1.14
N VAL A 378 -12.45 1.39 0.41
CA VAL A 378 -12.37 1.07 -1.02
C VAL A 378 -13.29 2.01 -1.78
N ILE A 379 -12.77 2.71 -2.78
CA ILE A 379 -13.55 3.57 -3.67
C ILE A 379 -14.27 2.70 -4.70
N VAL A 380 -15.58 2.82 -4.74
CA VAL A 380 -16.44 2.10 -5.68
C VAL A 380 -16.81 3.00 -6.86
N SER A 381 -17.18 4.24 -6.55
CA SER A 381 -17.44 5.31 -7.50
C SER A 381 -16.98 6.64 -6.91
N ASN A 382 -16.94 7.71 -7.71
CA ASN A 382 -16.46 9.02 -7.24
C ASN A 382 -17.29 9.59 -6.06
N ASP A 383 -18.49 9.08 -5.87
CA ASP A 383 -19.46 9.46 -4.84
C ASP A 383 -19.78 8.33 -3.85
N ARG A 384 -19.15 7.14 -3.97
CA ARG A 384 -19.41 6.00 -3.07
C ARG A 384 -18.16 5.24 -2.67
N TYR A 385 -18.14 4.79 -1.43
CA TYR A 385 -17.06 4.04 -0.83
C TYR A 385 -17.57 2.89 0.05
N ILE A 386 -16.68 1.95 0.36
CA ILE A 386 -16.92 0.85 1.30
C ILE A 386 -15.97 1.04 2.48
N SER A 387 -16.50 0.94 3.70
CA SER A 387 -15.71 1.11 4.92
C SER A 387 -14.97 -0.17 5.32
N ILE A 388 -13.96 -0.05 6.17
CA ILE A 388 -13.26 -1.20 6.76
C ILE A 388 -14.21 -2.19 7.46
N GLY A 389 -15.29 -1.71 8.07
CA GLY A 389 -16.27 -2.56 8.74
C GLY A 389 -17.01 -3.50 7.80
N ASP A 390 -17.18 -3.09 6.54
CA ASP A 390 -17.98 -3.83 5.56
C ASP A 390 -17.12 -4.86 4.81
N TYR A 391 -15.87 -4.53 4.47
CA TYR A 391 -15.02 -5.44 3.71
C TYR A 391 -14.20 -6.42 4.56
N MET A 392 -13.87 -6.08 5.82
CA MET A 392 -13.08 -6.97 6.69
C MET A 392 -13.75 -8.33 6.97
N PRO A 393 -15.08 -8.43 7.15
CA PRO A 393 -15.75 -9.71 7.31
C PRO A 393 -15.45 -10.73 6.20
N ALA A 394 -15.23 -10.29 4.95
CA ALA A 394 -14.83 -11.18 3.86
C ALA A 394 -13.52 -11.90 4.19
N LEU A 395 -12.50 -11.14 4.62
CA LEU A 395 -11.20 -11.69 4.96
C LEU A 395 -11.27 -12.57 6.21
N VAL A 396 -12.02 -12.14 7.23
CA VAL A 396 -12.20 -12.93 8.46
C VAL A 396 -12.83 -14.30 8.16
N ALA A 397 -13.84 -14.36 7.29
CA ALA A 397 -14.47 -15.61 6.88
C ALA A 397 -13.47 -16.55 6.16
N LEU A 398 -12.62 -16.00 5.29
CA LEU A 398 -11.58 -16.77 4.60
C LEU A 398 -10.53 -17.32 5.59
N VAL A 399 -10.06 -16.49 6.51
CA VAL A 399 -9.04 -16.89 7.48
C VAL A 399 -9.58 -17.84 8.54
N ALA A 400 -10.85 -17.71 8.94
CA ALA A 400 -11.50 -18.59 9.90
C ALA A 400 -11.41 -20.07 9.49
N CYS A 401 -11.36 -20.36 8.18
CA CYS A 401 -11.16 -21.71 7.66
C CYS A 401 -9.88 -22.38 8.20
N ALA A 402 -8.76 -21.63 8.26
CA ALA A 402 -7.49 -22.15 8.75
C ALA A 402 -7.55 -22.47 10.25
N PHE A 403 -8.12 -21.56 11.06
CA PHE A 403 -8.26 -21.76 12.50
C PHE A 403 -9.24 -22.87 12.86
N LEU A 404 -10.39 -22.95 12.17
CA LEU A 404 -11.37 -24.01 12.38
C LEU A 404 -10.79 -25.38 12.03
N LYS A 405 -10.07 -25.48 10.90
CA LYS A 405 -9.38 -26.71 10.51
C LYS A 405 -8.31 -27.10 11.53
N ALA A 406 -7.48 -26.15 11.97
CA ALA A 406 -6.46 -26.40 13.00
C ALA A 406 -7.07 -26.91 14.31
N TYR A 407 -8.12 -26.25 14.79
CA TYR A 407 -8.81 -26.62 16.02
C TYR A 407 -9.44 -28.02 15.92
N LEU A 408 -10.12 -28.31 14.81
CA LEU A 408 -10.78 -29.60 14.63
C LEU A 408 -9.77 -30.74 14.49
N THR A 409 -8.72 -30.56 13.71
CA THR A 409 -7.63 -31.56 13.60
C THR A 409 -6.97 -31.80 14.96
N TRP A 410 -6.69 -30.75 15.74
CA TRP A 410 -6.19 -30.86 17.11
C TRP A 410 -7.14 -31.62 18.04
N SER A 411 -8.45 -31.35 17.94
CA SER A 411 -9.45 -32.00 18.80
C SER A 411 -9.62 -33.49 18.51
N THR A 412 -9.39 -33.94 17.27
CA THR A 412 -9.53 -35.35 16.87
C THR A 412 -8.26 -36.18 17.04
N LEU A 413 -7.09 -35.54 17.16
CA LEU A 413 -5.79 -36.19 17.37
C LEU A 413 -5.79 -37.27 18.48
N PRO A 414 -6.33 -37.00 19.69
CA PRO A 414 -6.36 -38.01 20.77
C PRO A 414 -7.25 -39.21 20.46
N ALA A 415 -8.35 -39.02 19.72
CA ALA A 415 -9.27 -40.10 19.35
C ALA A 415 -8.64 -41.02 18.30
N THR A 416 -7.97 -40.45 17.30
CA THR A 416 -7.24 -41.22 16.27
C THR A 416 -6.11 -42.04 16.89
N ASN A 417 -5.36 -41.46 17.84
CA ASN A 417 -4.29 -42.17 18.55
C ASN A 417 -4.83 -43.35 19.37
N ALA A 418 -5.96 -43.19 20.05
CA ALA A 418 -6.59 -44.27 20.81
C ALA A 418 -7.15 -45.40 19.92
N GLU A 419 -7.60 -45.09 18.70
CA GLU A 419 -8.02 -46.11 17.72
C GLU A 419 -6.81 -46.86 17.12
N LEU A 420 -5.72 -46.14 16.83
CA LEU A 420 -4.46 -46.72 16.37
C LEU A 420 -3.82 -47.65 17.42
N GLU A 421 -3.83 -47.25 18.70
CA GLU A 421 -3.36 -48.10 19.81
C GLU A 421 -4.18 -49.38 19.92
N LYS A 422 -5.51 -49.30 19.77
CA LYS A 422 -6.39 -50.48 19.79
C LYS A 422 -6.17 -51.40 18.58
N ALA A 423 -5.99 -50.84 17.39
CA ALA A 423 -5.72 -51.62 16.18
C ALA A 423 -4.34 -52.30 16.24
N ALA A 424 -3.33 -51.61 16.75
CA ALA A 424 -1.99 -52.18 16.98
C ALA A 424 -2.01 -53.28 18.05
N GLY A 425 -2.81 -53.12 19.11
CA GLY A 425 -3.04 -54.16 20.11
C GLY A 425 -3.71 -55.41 19.52
N TRP A 426 -4.73 -55.23 18.67
CA TRP A 426 -5.43 -56.33 18.00
C TRP A 426 -4.54 -57.11 17.03
N LEU A 427 -3.68 -56.41 16.27
CA LEU A 427 -2.69 -57.03 15.38
C LEU A 427 -1.62 -57.81 16.16
N ARG A 428 -1.14 -57.27 17.29
CA ARG A 428 -0.22 -58.01 18.19
C ARG A 428 -0.86 -59.28 18.74
N GLU A 429 -2.13 -59.23 19.15
CA GLU A 429 -2.86 -60.42 19.62
C GLU A 429 -3.04 -61.50 18.53
N HIS A 430 -3.08 -61.12 17.25
CA HIS A 430 -3.25 -62.07 16.14
C HIS A 430 -1.92 -62.53 15.49
N GLU A 431 -0.82 -61.82 15.71
CA GLU A 431 0.54 -62.26 15.30
C GLU A 431 1.30 -62.99 16.42
N GLN A 432 0.88 -62.89 17.69
CA GLN A 432 1.50 -63.55 18.85
C GLN A 432 1.07 -65.02 19.06
N GLU A 433 1.22 -65.87 18.04
CA GLU A 433 1.33 -67.33 18.25
C GLU A 433 2.76 -67.86 18.06
N ALA A 434 3.75 -66.99 17.82
CA ALA A 434 5.16 -67.38 17.76
C ALA A 434 6.06 -66.45 18.61
N GLU A 435 6.47 -66.98 19.77
CA GLU A 435 7.63 -66.62 20.60
C GLU A 435 7.55 -65.41 21.57
N LEU A 436 7.18 -65.78 22.81
CA LEU A 436 7.79 -65.45 24.12
C LEU A 436 8.25 -64.02 24.45
N GLU A 437 7.46 -63.42 25.35
CA GLU A 437 7.79 -62.51 26.46
C GLU A 437 9.22 -61.94 26.54
N GLU A 438 9.36 -60.66 26.22
CA GLU A 438 10.29 -59.76 26.92
C GLU A 438 9.59 -58.43 27.21
N ASN A 439 9.72 -57.98 28.46
CA ASN A 439 9.08 -56.80 29.03
C ASN A 439 9.26 -55.55 28.16
N LEU A 440 8.18 -55.08 27.54
CA LEU A 440 8.09 -53.73 26.99
C LEU A 440 6.93 -53.04 27.71
N GLU A 441 7.25 -52.06 28.56
CA GLU A 441 6.26 -51.10 29.01
C GLU A 441 5.53 -50.53 27.77
N PRO A 442 4.22 -50.26 27.85
CA PRO A 442 3.53 -49.61 26.75
C PRO A 442 4.16 -48.23 26.58
N ASP A 443 5.00 -48.07 25.55
CA ASP A 443 5.42 -46.77 25.05
C ASP A 443 4.13 -46.00 24.77
N LYS A 444 3.73 -45.14 25.72
CA LYS A 444 2.75 -44.10 25.48
C LYS A 444 3.29 -43.38 24.26
N PHE A 445 2.51 -43.33 23.19
CA PHE A 445 2.86 -42.55 22.01
C PHE A 445 2.92 -41.06 22.43
N GLU A 446 4.06 -40.64 22.97
CA GLU A 446 4.32 -39.26 23.30
C GLU A 446 4.38 -38.51 21.97
N LEU A 447 3.42 -37.61 21.78
CA LEU A 447 3.37 -36.76 20.60
C LEU A 447 4.76 -36.11 20.41
N PRO A 448 5.34 -36.16 19.21
CA PRO A 448 6.74 -35.81 19.00
C PRO A 448 6.93 -34.29 18.89
N TYR A 449 6.64 -33.57 19.98
CA TYR A 449 6.71 -32.11 20.07
C TYR A 449 8.11 -31.58 19.75
N GLY A 450 9.17 -32.28 20.17
CA GLY A 450 10.55 -31.87 19.97
C GLY A 450 10.94 -31.80 18.48
N SER A 451 10.66 -32.85 17.71
CA SER A 451 11.00 -32.88 16.27
C SER A 451 10.18 -31.87 15.47
N VAL A 452 8.91 -31.69 15.82
CA VAL A 452 8.02 -30.70 15.18
C VAL A 452 8.50 -29.28 15.47
N LEU A 453 8.93 -29.00 16.71
CA LEU A 453 9.47 -27.68 17.08
C LEU A 453 10.75 -27.37 16.31
N ILE A 454 11.66 -28.33 16.16
CA ILE A 454 12.89 -28.15 15.37
C ILE A 454 12.54 -27.80 13.92
N TYR A 455 11.62 -28.55 13.31
CA TYR A 455 11.16 -28.27 11.94
C TYR A 455 10.54 -26.87 11.80
N LEU A 456 9.71 -26.48 12.76
CA LEU A 456 9.07 -25.16 12.82
C LEU A 456 10.12 -24.05 12.90
N THR A 457 11.11 -24.20 13.79
CA THR A 457 12.19 -23.20 13.95
C THR A 457 13.04 -23.09 12.69
N ALA A 458 13.35 -24.21 12.02
CA ALA A 458 14.07 -24.19 10.74
C ALA A 458 13.28 -23.43 9.66
N THR A 459 11.96 -23.67 9.57
CA THR A 459 11.10 -23.00 8.58
C THR A 459 10.98 -21.50 8.85
N LEU A 460 10.79 -21.11 10.11
CA LEU A 460 10.76 -19.70 10.52
C LEU A 460 12.11 -19.02 10.30
N LEU A 461 13.23 -19.72 10.54
CA LEU A 461 14.57 -19.21 10.26
C LEU A 461 14.77 -18.97 8.76
N ILE A 462 14.33 -19.89 7.89
CA ILE A 462 14.35 -19.70 6.44
C ILE A 462 13.53 -18.45 6.06
N GLY A 463 12.33 -18.29 6.63
CA GLY A 463 11.50 -17.10 6.42
C GLY A 463 12.18 -15.80 6.88
N PHE A 464 12.85 -15.82 8.04
CA PHE A 464 13.63 -14.70 8.53
C PHE A 464 14.82 -14.37 7.62
N LEU A 465 15.53 -15.40 7.13
CA LEU A 465 16.62 -15.24 6.18
C LEU A 465 16.15 -14.65 4.84
N CYS A 466 14.95 -15.02 4.35
CA CYS A 466 14.34 -14.39 3.17
C CYS A 466 14.14 -12.88 3.34
N ASN A 467 13.86 -12.41 4.56
CA ASN A 467 13.71 -10.99 4.84
C ASN A 467 15.06 -10.27 4.97
N VAL A 468 16.03 -10.90 5.64
CA VAL A 468 17.29 -10.26 6.04
C VAL A 468 18.38 -10.35 4.98
N LEU A 469 18.60 -11.52 4.37
CA LEU A 469 19.73 -11.76 3.45
C LEU A 469 19.75 -10.81 2.25
N PRO A 470 18.62 -10.50 1.57
CA PRO A 470 18.64 -9.56 0.45
C PRO A 470 19.08 -8.14 0.82
N LEU A 471 19.05 -7.80 2.11
CA LEU A 471 19.39 -6.48 2.64
C LEU A 471 20.80 -6.41 3.25
N GLN A 472 21.54 -7.53 3.29
CA GLN A 472 22.89 -7.56 3.86
C GLN A 472 23.93 -6.98 2.89
N GLN A 473 24.87 -6.20 3.43
CA GLN A 473 25.87 -5.45 2.65
C GLN A 473 26.65 -6.31 1.64
N TYR A 474 27.00 -7.55 2.00
CA TYR A 474 27.72 -8.47 1.12
C TYR A 474 26.97 -8.76 -0.20
N PHE A 475 25.65 -8.97 -0.15
CA PHE A 475 24.86 -9.22 -1.36
C PHE A 475 24.75 -7.97 -2.23
N LEU A 476 24.82 -6.78 -1.62
CA LEU A 476 24.69 -5.50 -2.32
C LEU A 476 25.94 -5.09 -3.11
N GLU A 477 27.09 -5.71 -2.82
CA GLU A 477 28.35 -5.48 -3.53
C GLU A 477 28.49 -6.34 -4.78
N ILE A 478 27.63 -7.34 -4.96
CA ILE A 478 27.60 -8.19 -6.15
C ILE A 478 27.17 -7.33 -7.36
N PRO A 479 27.92 -7.34 -8.47
CA PRO A 479 27.64 -6.51 -9.66
C PRO A 479 26.51 -7.10 -10.53
N MET A 480 25.41 -7.51 -9.92
CA MET A 480 24.18 -7.95 -10.60
C MET A 480 23.07 -6.94 -10.34
N GLY A 481 22.07 -6.86 -11.22
CA GLY A 481 20.91 -6.02 -10.98
C GLY A 481 20.18 -6.40 -9.67
N ALA A 482 19.55 -5.41 -9.02
CA ALA A 482 18.80 -5.61 -7.78
C ALA A 482 17.71 -6.68 -7.91
N ALA A 483 16.90 -6.59 -8.98
CA ALA A 483 15.82 -7.52 -9.24
C ALA A 483 16.32 -8.97 -9.43
N PRO A 484 17.24 -9.29 -10.36
CA PRO A 484 17.67 -10.68 -10.57
C PRO A 484 18.36 -11.29 -9.35
N LEU A 485 19.14 -10.50 -8.59
CA LEU A 485 19.80 -11.02 -7.40
C LEU A 485 18.80 -11.33 -6.28
N THR A 486 17.91 -10.37 -5.95
CA THR A 486 16.87 -10.58 -4.93
C THR A 486 15.96 -11.75 -5.30
N THR A 487 15.53 -11.87 -6.57
CA THR A 487 14.74 -13.02 -7.02
C THR A 487 15.51 -14.33 -6.94
N SER A 488 16.82 -14.34 -7.21
CA SER A 488 17.63 -15.56 -7.12
C SER A 488 17.79 -16.02 -5.67
N VAL A 489 18.08 -15.09 -4.75
CA VAL A 489 18.20 -15.39 -3.31
C VAL A 489 16.87 -15.92 -2.76
N LEU A 490 15.76 -15.25 -3.06
CA LEU A 490 14.43 -15.69 -2.63
C LEU A 490 14.03 -17.03 -3.25
N SER A 491 14.32 -17.25 -4.54
CA SER A 491 14.04 -18.54 -5.20
C SER A 491 14.86 -19.67 -4.60
N PHE A 492 16.13 -19.43 -4.29
CA PHE A 492 17.00 -20.42 -3.65
C PHE A 492 16.53 -20.79 -2.24
N LEU A 493 16.19 -19.80 -1.41
CA LEU A 493 15.66 -20.05 -0.07
C LEU A 493 14.30 -20.74 -0.11
N SER A 494 13.44 -20.39 -1.08
CA SER A 494 12.16 -21.05 -1.30
C SER A 494 12.35 -22.51 -1.75
N LEU A 495 13.37 -22.79 -2.58
CA LEU A 495 13.72 -24.15 -2.99
C LEU A 495 14.18 -24.99 -1.79
N ILE A 496 14.98 -24.42 -0.87
CA ILE A 496 15.37 -25.10 0.38
C ILE A 496 14.11 -25.46 1.18
N GLY A 497 13.19 -24.52 1.35
CA GLY A 497 11.91 -24.78 2.02
C GLY A 497 11.08 -25.88 1.34
N PHE A 498 11.12 -25.97 0.01
CA PHE A 498 10.43 -27.01 -0.76
C PHE A 498 11.10 -28.39 -0.66
N VAL A 499 12.43 -28.45 -0.56
CA VAL A 499 13.19 -29.70 -0.46
C VAL A 499 13.20 -30.27 0.96
N LEU A 500 13.12 -29.41 1.98
CA LEU A 500 13.21 -29.78 3.40
C LEU A 500 12.24 -30.91 3.84
N PRO A 501 10.96 -30.96 3.42
CA PRO A 501 10.06 -32.08 3.71
C PRO A 501 10.52 -33.44 3.16
N PHE A 502 11.30 -33.47 2.07
CA PHE A 502 11.77 -34.72 1.45
C PHE A 502 13.01 -35.30 2.15
N VAL A 503 13.72 -34.47 2.93
CA VAL A 503 14.95 -34.86 3.63
C VAL A 503 14.65 -35.21 5.10
N VAL A 504 13.70 -34.52 5.72
CA VAL A 504 13.36 -34.71 7.14
C VAL A 504 12.17 -35.66 7.26
N VAL A 505 12.43 -36.89 7.71
CA VAL A 505 11.38 -37.86 8.05
C VAL A 505 10.87 -37.56 9.46
N LEU A 506 9.58 -37.23 9.58
CA LEU A 506 8.95 -37.00 10.88
C LEU A 506 8.46 -38.32 11.50
N PRO A 507 8.54 -38.46 12.83
CA PRO A 507 7.93 -39.59 13.55
C PRO A 507 6.40 -39.64 13.37
N PRO A 508 5.78 -40.82 13.56
CA PRO A 508 4.33 -41.00 13.44
C PRO A 508 3.55 -40.01 14.33
N GLY A 509 2.48 -39.43 13.79
CA GLY A 509 1.71 -38.35 14.45
C GLY A 509 2.35 -36.94 14.38
N GLY A 510 3.64 -36.83 14.06
CA GLY A 510 4.34 -35.55 13.94
C GLY A 510 3.86 -34.70 12.75
N LEU A 511 3.43 -35.33 11.65
CA LEU A 511 2.90 -34.63 10.47
C LEU A 511 1.58 -33.91 10.77
N GLU A 512 0.69 -34.53 11.53
CA GLU A 512 -0.60 -33.93 11.91
C GLU A 512 -0.39 -32.74 12.85
N LEU A 513 0.51 -32.89 13.83
CA LEU A 513 0.89 -31.80 14.74
C LEU A 513 1.53 -30.62 13.98
N LEU A 514 2.42 -30.92 13.03
CA LEU A 514 3.05 -29.91 12.17
C LEU A 514 2.01 -29.20 11.28
N HIS A 515 1.04 -29.95 10.74
CA HIS A 515 -0.06 -29.37 9.96
C HIS A 515 -0.88 -28.39 10.78
N VAL A 516 -1.25 -28.74 12.02
CA VAL A 516 -1.95 -27.83 12.95
C VAL A 516 -1.12 -26.56 13.20
N ALA A 517 0.17 -26.71 13.50
CA ALA A 517 1.05 -25.57 13.75
C ALA A 517 1.15 -24.62 12.52
N PHE A 518 1.29 -25.18 11.31
CA PHE A 518 1.34 -24.38 10.09
C PHE A 518 0.02 -23.70 9.76
N LEU A 519 -1.12 -24.35 10.00
CA LEU A 519 -2.44 -23.72 9.82
C LEU A 519 -2.60 -22.48 10.72
N LEU A 520 -2.13 -22.56 11.98
CA LEU A 520 -2.15 -21.43 12.91
C LEU A 520 -1.21 -20.30 12.45
N ILE A 521 0.03 -20.62 12.07
CA ILE A 521 0.98 -19.62 11.56
C ILE A 521 0.45 -18.96 10.29
N TYR A 522 -0.09 -19.75 9.37
CA TYR A 522 -0.69 -19.26 8.13
C TYR A 522 -1.89 -18.35 8.39
N GLY A 523 -2.80 -18.74 9.28
CA GLY A 523 -3.95 -17.91 9.68
C GLY A 523 -3.51 -16.58 10.31
N CYS A 524 -2.55 -16.63 11.24
CA CYS A 524 -1.97 -15.42 11.84
C CYS A 524 -1.27 -14.54 10.80
N ALA A 525 -0.49 -15.12 9.89
CA ALA A 525 0.19 -14.39 8.82
C ALA A 525 -0.81 -13.68 7.91
N LEU A 526 -1.90 -14.35 7.50
CA LEU A 526 -2.95 -13.73 6.69
C LEU A 526 -3.68 -12.58 7.41
N ILE A 527 -3.93 -12.71 8.71
CA ILE A 527 -4.50 -11.60 9.51
C ILE A 527 -3.54 -10.42 9.50
N VAL A 528 -2.26 -10.64 9.81
CA VAL A 528 -1.25 -9.56 9.85
C VAL A 528 -1.11 -8.90 8.48
N ILE A 529 -1.01 -9.69 7.41
CA ILE A 529 -0.92 -9.17 6.04
C ILE A 529 -2.20 -8.39 5.70
N GLY A 530 -3.38 -8.89 6.02
CA GLY A 530 -4.64 -8.21 5.74
C GLY A 530 -4.90 -6.95 6.57
N LEU A 531 -4.38 -6.89 7.80
CA LEU A 531 -4.43 -5.67 8.63
C LEU A 531 -3.46 -4.60 8.12
N LEU A 532 -2.30 -4.99 7.60
CA LEU A 532 -1.32 -4.06 7.02
C LEU A 532 -1.73 -3.61 5.62
N ASN A 533 -2.15 -4.56 4.77
CA ASN A 533 -2.59 -4.36 3.40
C ASN A 533 -3.73 -5.34 3.09
N PHE A 534 -4.96 -4.87 3.25
CA PHE A 534 -6.17 -5.66 3.03
C PHE A 534 -6.20 -6.31 1.63
N ALA A 535 -5.84 -5.56 0.59
CA ALA A 535 -5.89 -6.08 -0.77
C ALA A 535 -4.94 -7.26 -0.99
N LEU A 536 -3.71 -7.16 -0.46
CA LEU A 536 -2.75 -8.26 -0.52
C LEU A 536 -3.24 -9.47 0.29
N GLY A 537 -3.76 -9.24 1.50
CA GLY A 537 -4.30 -10.30 2.35
C GLY A 537 -5.50 -11.01 1.72
N LEU A 538 -6.41 -10.26 1.10
CA LEU A 538 -7.59 -10.80 0.42
C LEU A 538 -7.19 -11.65 -0.80
N PHE A 539 -6.32 -11.15 -1.69
CA PHE A 539 -5.88 -11.93 -2.84
C PHE A 539 -5.09 -13.17 -2.43
N ALA A 540 -4.20 -13.04 -1.45
CA ALA A 540 -3.47 -14.18 -0.90
C ALA A 540 -4.45 -15.22 -0.33
N ALA A 541 -5.43 -14.81 0.47
CA ALA A 541 -6.42 -15.70 1.05
C ALA A 541 -7.29 -16.39 -0.02
N VAL A 542 -7.82 -15.66 -1.00
CA VAL A 542 -8.64 -16.22 -2.08
C VAL A 542 -7.86 -17.29 -2.87
N LEU A 543 -6.57 -17.07 -3.14
CA LEU A 543 -5.73 -18.02 -3.89
C LEU A 543 -5.29 -19.22 -3.05
N THR A 544 -4.92 -19.01 -1.79
CA THR A 544 -4.25 -20.05 -0.98
C THR A 544 -5.20 -20.84 -0.09
N VAL A 545 -6.32 -20.25 0.38
CA VAL A 545 -7.27 -20.95 1.27
C VAL A 545 -7.85 -22.21 0.63
N PRO A 546 -8.25 -22.26 -0.66
CA PRO A 546 -8.74 -23.49 -1.29
C PRO A 546 -7.72 -24.65 -1.24
N LEU A 547 -6.44 -24.34 -1.43
CA LEU A 547 -5.35 -25.31 -1.33
C LEU A 547 -5.21 -25.81 0.12
N VAL A 548 -5.25 -24.89 1.08
CA VAL A 548 -5.20 -25.21 2.50
C VAL A 548 -6.37 -26.08 2.94
N ILE A 549 -7.58 -25.84 2.43
CA ILE A 549 -8.75 -26.68 2.70
C ILE A 549 -8.56 -28.10 2.14
N ALA A 550 -7.98 -28.22 0.93
CA ALA A 550 -7.80 -29.50 0.24
C ALA A 550 -6.72 -30.41 0.83
N LEU A 551 -5.70 -29.87 1.53
CA LEU A 551 -4.63 -30.66 2.14
C LEU A 551 -5.14 -31.62 3.23
N GLU A 552 -4.92 -32.93 3.10
CA GLU A 552 -5.20 -33.92 4.16
C GLU A 552 -3.90 -34.62 4.56
N THR A 553 -3.73 -34.87 5.86
CA THR A 553 -2.59 -35.63 6.43
C THR A 553 -2.92 -37.09 6.68
N LYS A 554 -4.14 -37.54 6.35
CA LYS A 554 -4.66 -38.89 6.64
C LYS A 554 -4.36 -39.93 5.56
N GLU A 555 -3.78 -39.55 4.42
CA GLU A 555 -3.32 -40.55 3.46
C GLU A 555 -2.02 -41.18 3.98
N GLU A 556 -2.09 -42.47 4.25
CA GLU A 556 -0.94 -43.32 4.54
C GLU A 556 0.18 -43.07 3.51
N ASN A 557 1.41 -42.91 3.98
CA ASN A 557 2.63 -42.98 3.17
C ASN A 557 2.89 -44.41 2.62
N SER A 558 1.85 -45.16 2.25
CA SER A 558 1.92 -46.57 1.86
C SER A 558 2.06 -46.81 0.34
N ALA A 559 2.23 -45.77 -0.48
CA ALA A 559 2.34 -45.90 -1.94
C ALA A 559 3.67 -45.42 -2.55
N ALA A 560 4.74 -45.29 -1.75
CA ALA A 560 6.09 -45.02 -2.26
C ALA A 560 7.15 -45.87 -1.54
N ARG A 561 7.04 -47.19 -1.70
CA ARG A 561 8.18 -48.11 -1.61
C ARG A 561 8.14 -49.07 -2.79
#